data_AF-A0A1H3RPE4-F1
#
_entry.id   AF-A0A1H3RPE4-F1
#
_cell.length_a   1.000
_cell.length_b   1.000
_cell.length_c   1.000
_cell.angle_alpha   90.00
_cell.angle_beta   90.00
_cell.angle_gamma   90.00
#
_symmetry.space_group_name_H-M   'P 1'
#
loop_
_entity.id
_entity.type
_entity.pdbx_description
1 polymer ?
#
loop_
_entity_poly.entity_id
_entity_poly.type
_entity_poly.pdbx_seq_one_letter_code
_entity_poly.pdbx_strand_id
1 'polypeptide(L)'
;MLLSGKLNKIRTFALLLVFLGVGVMYIGFIIPSWMVVFFILGLLTVCASVGIYFWIGMLSLQSVPVECPECKKQTKLLGRRDECSHCRAILSLDPKDAPNTPPNATN
;
A
#
# COMPACT_ATOMS: atom_id res chain seq x y z
N MET A 1 -10.39 7.42 1.98
CA MET A 1 -9.01 7.89 1.71
C MET A 1 -8.51 7.24 0.42
N LEU A 2 -9.11 7.43 -0.76
CA LEU A 2 -9.25 8.64 -1.58
C LEU A 2 -7.94 9.30 -2.02
N LEU A 3 -6.92 8.51 -2.33
CA LEU A 3 -6.10 8.74 -3.51
C LEU A 3 -6.04 7.43 -4.30
N SER A 4 -6.24 7.52 -5.61
CA SER A 4 -6.24 6.40 -6.55
C SER A 4 -4.82 5.85 -6.74
N GLY A 5 -4.20 5.42 -5.66
CA GLY A 5 -2.87 4.83 -5.62
C GLY A 5 -3.01 3.31 -5.47
N LYS A 6 -2.43 2.57 -6.41
CA LYS A 6 -2.35 1.11 -6.43
C LYS A 6 -1.96 0.52 -5.06
N LEU A 7 -1.15 1.24 -4.25
CA LEU A 7 -0.78 0.88 -2.89
C LEU A 7 -1.97 0.73 -1.92
N ASN A 8 -2.93 1.64 -1.95
CA ASN A 8 -4.04 1.60 -1.00
C ASN A 8 -4.96 0.40 -1.28
N LYS A 9 -5.09 0.00 -2.55
CA LYS A 9 -5.80 -1.22 -2.94
C LYS A 9 -5.15 -2.48 -2.37
N ILE A 10 -3.81 -2.56 -2.35
CA ILE A 10 -3.11 -3.74 -1.82
C ILE A 10 -3.32 -3.85 -0.30
N ARG A 11 -3.28 -2.72 0.42
CA ARG A 11 -3.55 -2.71 1.87
C ARG A 11 -4.96 -3.19 2.20
N THR A 12 -5.96 -2.69 1.46
CA THR A 12 -7.35 -3.13 1.63
C THR A 12 -7.53 -4.60 1.27
N PHE A 13 -6.85 -5.08 0.21
CA PHE A 13 -6.89 -6.49 -0.18
C PHE A 13 -6.30 -7.42 0.89
N ALA A 14 -5.16 -7.04 1.49
CA ALA A 14 -4.55 -7.79 2.59
C ALA A 14 -5.48 -7.87 3.81
N LEU A 15 -6.13 -6.76 4.18
CA LEU A 15 -7.11 -6.74 5.27
C LEU A 15 -8.32 -7.64 4.98
N LEU A 16 -8.81 -7.67 3.74
CA LEU A 16 -9.92 -8.53 3.33
C LEU A 16 -9.55 -10.02 3.42
N LEU A 17 -8.31 -10.37 3.07
CA LEU A 17 -7.79 -11.74 3.16
C LEU A 17 -7.81 -12.28 4.61
N VAL A 18 -7.56 -11.42 5.61
CA VAL A 18 -7.66 -11.77 7.03
C VAL A 18 -9.10 -12.18 7.38
N PHE A 19 -10.09 -11.41 6.96
CA PHE A 19 -11.51 -11.73 7.21
C PHE A 19 -11.91 -13.05 6.56
N LEU A 20 -11.42 -13.34 5.35
CA LEU A 20 -11.60 -14.64 4.70
C LEU A 20 -10.97 -15.79 5.52
N GLY A 21 -9.74 -15.60 6.01
CA GLY A 21 -9.06 -16.61 6.84
C GLY A 21 -9.81 -16.92 8.13
N VAL A 22 -10.29 -15.89 8.84
CA VAL A 22 -11.10 -16.07 10.06
C VAL A 22 -12.44 -16.73 9.74
N GLY A 23 -13.07 -16.38 8.61
CA GLY A 23 -14.29 -17.03 8.14
C GLY A 23 -14.10 -18.54 7.90
N VAL A 24 -13.01 -18.93 7.24
CA VAL A 24 -12.65 -20.35 7.01
C VAL A 24 -12.44 -21.09 8.33
N MET A 25 -11.81 -20.46 9.34
CA MET A 25 -11.66 -21.06 10.67
C MET A 25 -13.00 -21.32 11.35
N TYR A 26 -13.95 -20.38 11.23
CA TYR A 26 -15.28 -20.52 11.85
C TYR A 26 -16.13 -21.62 11.16
N ILE A 27 -16.01 -21.77 9.84
CA ILE A 27 -16.67 -22.86 9.08
C ILE A 27 -16.19 -24.23 9.56
N GLY A 28 -14.91 -24.36 9.94
CA GLY A 28 -14.34 -25.59 10.49
C GLY A 28 -15.00 -26.07 11.78
N PHE A 29 -15.67 -25.20 12.54
CA PHE A 29 -16.36 -25.55 13.77
C PHE A 29 -17.63 -26.39 13.54
N ILE A 30 -18.27 -26.26 12.37
CA ILE A 30 -19.50 -27.00 12.03
C ILE A 30 -19.22 -28.47 11.67
N ILE A 31 -17.98 -28.81 11.27
CA ILE A 31 -17.61 -30.16 10.84
C ILE A 31 -16.42 -30.66 11.67
N PRO A 32 -16.65 -31.29 12.84
CA PRO A 32 -15.59 -31.65 13.79
C PRO A 32 -14.55 -32.62 13.22
N SER A 33 -14.96 -33.47 12.25
CA SER A 33 -14.05 -34.43 11.61
C SER A 33 -12.96 -33.76 10.75
N TRP A 34 -13.17 -32.53 10.28
CA TRP A 34 -12.23 -31.80 9.40
C TRP A 34 -11.68 -30.53 10.07
N MET A 35 -11.97 -30.34 11.35
CA MET A 35 -11.63 -29.14 12.11
C MET A 35 -10.14 -28.76 12.00
N VAL A 36 -9.24 -29.74 12.14
CA VAL A 36 -7.78 -29.52 12.08
C VAL A 36 -7.35 -29.02 10.70
N VAL A 37 -7.93 -29.57 9.62
CA VAL A 37 -7.60 -29.16 8.24
C VAL A 37 -8.03 -27.72 8.00
N PHE A 38 -9.25 -27.36 8.39
CA PHE A 38 -9.74 -25.98 8.27
C PHE A 38 -8.97 -24.99 9.15
N PHE A 39 -8.51 -25.42 10.33
CA PHE A 39 -7.68 -24.60 11.21
C PHE A 39 -6.31 -24.31 10.59
N ILE A 40 -5.63 -25.34 10.07
CA ILE A 40 -4.33 -25.19 9.39
C ILE A 40 -4.49 -24.30 8.15
N LEU A 41 -5.53 -24.51 7.35
CA LEU A 41 -5.80 -23.72 6.14
C LEU A 41 -6.08 -22.24 6.48
N GLY A 42 -6.87 -21.98 7.52
CA GLY A 42 -7.15 -20.64 8.01
C GLY A 42 -5.89 -19.94 8.51
N LEU A 43 -5.04 -20.65 9.25
CA LEU A 43 -3.76 -20.14 9.74
C LEU A 43 -2.82 -19.80 8.57
N LEU A 44 -2.75 -20.67 7.56
CA LEU A 44 -1.97 -20.44 6.33
C LEU A 44 -2.44 -19.18 5.59
N THR A 45 -3.76 -18.97 5.53
CA THR A 45 -4.37 -17.78 4.91
C THR A 45 -4.02 -16.50 5.67
N VAL A 46 -4.07 -16.52 7.00
CA VAL A 46 -3.67 -15.38 7.83
C VAL A 46 -2.17 -15.11 7.70
N CYS A 47 -1.32 -16.13 7.73
CA CYS A 47 0.12 -15.99 7.48
C CYS A 47 0.41 -15.35 6.12
N ALA A 48 -0.30 -15.78 5.06
CA ALA A 48 -0.17 -15.19 3.74
C ALA A 48 -0.53 -13.69 3.73
N SER A 49 -1.58 -13.29 4.44
CA SER A 49 -1.97 -11.87 4.57
C SER A 49 -0.89 -11.02 5.25
N VAL A 50 -0.27 -11.56 6.31
CA VAL A 50 0.82 -10.90 7.03
C VAL A 50 2.05 -10.79 6.14
N GLY A 51 2.36 -11.81 5.35
CA GLY A 51 3.46 -11.78 4.38
C GLY A 51 3.29 -10.66 3.33
N ILE A 52 2.09 -10.52 2.76
CA ILE A 52 1.77 -9.44 1.81
C ILE A 52 1.91 -8.07 2.49
N TYR A 53 1.37 -7.92 3.71
CA TYR A 53 1.46 -6.68 4.46
C TYR A 53 2.90 -6.31 4.82
N PHE A 54 3.71 -7.31 5.18
CA PHE A 54 5.12 -7.15 5.50
C PHE A 54 5.92 -6.66 4.29
N TRP A 55 5.69 -7.23 3.11
CA TRP A 55 6.32 -6.76 1.87
C TRP A 55 6.01 -5.29 1.59
N ILE A 56 4.76 -4.87 1.76
CA ILE A 56 4.34 -3.46 1.58
C ILE A 56 4.99 -2.55 2.63
N GLY A 57 5.10 -3.03 3.87
CA GLY A 57 5.82 -2.35 4.94
C GLY A 57 7.28 -2.06 4.54
N MET A 58 7.99 -3.08 4.03
CA MET A 58 9.35 -2.89 3.53
C MET A 58 9.44 -1.85 2.40
N LEU A 59 8.49 -1.84 1.45
CA LEU A 59 8.42 -0.78 0.42
C LEU A 59 8.28 0.62 1.04
N SER A 60 7.49 0.77 2.11
CA SER A 60 7.29 2.07 2.77
C SER A 60 8.55 2.61 3.43
N LEU A 61 9.43 1.73 3.94
CA LEU A 61 10.69 2.15 4.58
C LEU A 61 11.74 2.60 3.55
N GLN A 62 11.67 2.10 2.32
CA GLN A 62 12.65 2.40 1.26
C GLN A 62 12.45 3.76 0.56
N SER A 63 11.51 4.57 1.03
CA SER A 63 11.17 5.87 0.46
C SER A 63 12.24 6.93 0.76
N VAL A 64 12.77 7.57 -0.28
CA VAL A 64 13.78 8.63 -0.18
C VAL A 64 13.09 9.93 0.27
N PRO A 65 13.56 10.59 1.35
CA PRO A 65 13.07 11.91 1.73
C PRO A 65 13.57 12.95 0.72
N VAL A 66 12.66 13.74 0.17
CA VAL A 66 12.99 14.89 -0.68
C VAL A 66 12.24 16.12 -0.20
N GLU A 67 12.81 17.29 -0.45
CA GLU A 67 12.15 18.55 -0.19
C GLU A 67 11.29 18.94 -1.40
N CYS A 68 10.01 19.22 -1.18
CA CYS A 68 9.12 19.63 -2.27
C CYS A 68 9.42 21.08 -2.70
N PRO A 69 9.61 21.37 -4.00
CA PRO A 69 9.94 22.71 -4.49
C PRO A 69 8.80 23.73 -4.29
N GLU A 70 7.54 23.27 -4.31
CA GLU A 70 6.36 24.13 -4.17
C GLU A 70 6.11 24.54 -2.71
N CYS A 71 6.16 23.57 -1.77
CA CYS A 71 5.77 23.81 -0.39
C CYS A 71 6.94 23.79 0.63
N LYS A 72 8.18 23.52 0.18
CA LYS A 72 9.41 23.43 1.01
C LYS A 72 9.29 22.51 2.24
N LYS A 73 8.35 21.58 2.20
CA LYS A 73 8.18 20.58 3.26
C LYS A 73 8.84 19.28 2.82
N GLN A 74 9.45 18.60 3.79
CA GLN A 74 10.02 17.29 3.62
C GLN A 74 8.90 16.29 3.33
N THR A 75 8.96 15.62 2.18
CA THR A 75 8.00 14.61 1.76
C THR A 75 8.75 13.35 1.30
N LYS A 76 8.22 12.18 1.63
CA LYS A 76 8.81 10.92 1.20
C LYS A 76 8.17 10.47 -0.11
N LEU A 77 9.00 10.19 -1.12
CA LEU A 77 8.57 9.60 -2.38
C LEU A 77 8.44 8.08 -2.21
N LEU A 78 7.25 7.53 -2.45
CA LEU A 78 6.96 6.09 -2.35
C LEU A 78 7.27 5.34 -3.66
N GLY A 79 7.52 6.06 -4.76
CA GLY A 79 7.67 5.59 -6.12
C GLY A 79 8.29 6.65 -7.04
N ARG A 80 8.34 6.37 -8.36
CA ARG A 80 9.01 7.24 -9.36
C ARG A 80 8.20 8.46 -9.80
N ARG A 81 6.87 8.41 -9.64
CA ARG A 81 5.92 9.50 -9.89
C ARG A 81 4.88 9.45 -8.78
N ASP A 82 5.04 10.30 -7.78
CA ASP A 82 4.06 10.45 -6.69
C ASP A 82 3.68 11.91 -6.53
N GLU A 83 2.48 12.12 -6.02
CA GLU A 83 2.03 13.43 -5.58
C GLU A 83 2.56 13.73 -4.17
N CYS A 84 2.98 14.98 -3.96
CA CYS A 84 3.37 15.44 -2.62
C CYS A 84 2.19 15.27 -1.65
N SER A 85 2.42 14.67 -0.49
CA SER A 85 1.37 14.43 0.52
C SER A 85 0.73 15.69 1.10
N HIS A 86 1.38 16.86 0.95
CA HIS A 86 0.91 18.14 1.47
C HIS A 86 0.26 19.04 0.42
N CYS A 87 0.93 19.29 -0.71
CA CYS A 87 0.43 20.19 -1.75
C CYS A 87 -0.16 19.46 -2.96
N ARG A 88 -0.08 18.12 -3.00
CA ARG A 88 -0.50 17.27 -4.14
C ARG A 88 0.17 17.61 -5.48
N ALA A 89 1.25 18.39 -5.46
CA ALA A 89 2.06 18.64 -6.64
C ALA A 89 2.65 17.32 -7.15
N ILE A 90 2.57 17.09 -8.45
CA ILE A 90 3.14 15.89 -9.08
C ILE A 90 4.66 15.99 -9.05
N LEU A 91 5.32 15.04 -8.40
CA LEU A 91 6.76 15.00 -8.27
C LEU A 91 7.30 13.77 -9.01
N SER A 92 8.04 14.01 -10.08
CA SER A 92 8.74 12.98 -10.85
C SER A 92 10.22 12.98 -10.49
N LEU A 93 10.76 11.81 -10.18
CA LEU A 93 12.20 11.60 -10.01
C LEU A 93 12.93 11.40 -11.35
N ASP A 94 12.19 11.25 -12.45
CA ASP A 94 12.75 10.93 -13.76
C ASP A 94 13.08 12.22 -14.54
N PRO A 95 14.33 12.41 -15.00
CA PRO A 95 14.72 13.58 -15.79
C PRO A 95 14.00 13.67 -17.15
N LYS A 96 13.35 12.60 -17.62
CA LYS A 96 12.56 12.60 -18.87
C LYS A 96 11.21 13.30 -18.75
N ASP A 97 10.69 13.44 -17.53
CA ASP A 97 9.42 14.15 -17.26
C ASP A 97 9.66 15.61 -16.84
N ALA A 98 10.90 16.09 -16.84
CA ALA A 98 11.20 17.49 -16.57
C ALA A 98 10.53 18.34 -17.67
N PRO A 99 9.57 19.22 -17.35
CA PRO A 99 9.07 20.15 -18.35
C PRO A 99 10.24 21.01 -18.82
N ASN A 100 10.38 21.21 -20.13
CA ASN A 100 11.35 22.14 -20.72
C ASN A 100 10.98 23.61 -20.44
N THR A 101 10.18 23.88 -19.40
CA THR A 101 9.52 25.15 -19.15
C THR A 101 9.49 25.41 -17.64
N PRO A 102 10.07 26.53 -17.16
CA PRO A 102 10.01 26.95 -15.75
C PRO A 102 8.58 27.32 -15.32
N PRO A 103 8.29 27.40 -14.00
CA PRO A 103 6.95 27.30 -13.44
C PRO A 103 6.12 28.51 -13.86
N ASN A 104 5.02 28.26 -14.57
CA ASN A 104 4.11 29.33 -14.97
C ASN A 104 2.87 29.31 -14.08
N ALA A 105 2.73 30.39 -13.34
CA ALA A 105 1.51 30.84 -12.72
C ALA A 105 0.36 30.79 -13.73
N THR A 106 -0.74 30.14 -13.37
CA THR A 106 -2.05 30.48 -13.91
C THR A 106 -3.10 30.24 -12.82
N ASN A 107 -3.55 31.38 -12.27
CA ASN A 107 -4.73 31.68 -11.42
C ASN A 107 -5.40 30.55 -10.64
#